data_AF-A0A1P8WCN2-F1
#
_entry.id   AF-A0A1P8WCN2-F1
#
_cell.length_a   1.000
_cell.length_b   1.000
_cell.length_c   1.000
_cell.angle_alpha   90.00
_cell.angle_beta   90.00
_cell.angle_gamma   90.00
#
_symmetry.space_group_name_H-M   'P 1'
#
loop_
_entity.id
_entity.type
_entity.pdbx_description
1 polymer ?
#
loop_
_entity_poly.entity_id
_entity_poly.type
_entity_poly.pdbx_seq_one_letter_code
_entity_poly.pdbx_strand_id
1 'polypeptide(L)'
;MTTTPTNSHSRFTFALLLWLLTLGCANSSVPPEGTSVTGASGGCGHFTAYRFNQARTLAVVLRVDEDQIELSDEPTEIVLGPKATGVEVEVYQFGQPAGEYFCDDVGGDPEPIAKWTVTGGSVSISRTAGKPPAHLSNATHKISAVLRNMTITHTTTGATAHFGDVNIESVWVGWIPG
;
A
#
# COMPACT_ATOMS: atom_id res chain seq x y z
N MET A 1 69.01 -21.22 31.16
CA MET A 1 67.61 -20.87 31.47
C MET A 1 67.16 -19.92 30.38
N THR A 2 66.32 -20.40 29.48
CA THR A 2 65.90 -19.65 28.28
C THR A 2 64.39 -19.79 28.21
N THR A 3 63.67 -18.71 28.47
CA THR A 3 62.21 -18.66 28.46
C THR A 3 61.73 -18.02 27.16
N THR A 4 60.94 -18.76 26.39
CA THR A 4 60.27 -18.31 25.17
C THR A 4 58.83 -17.91 25.53
N PRO A 5 58.30 -16.75 25.08
CA PRO A 5 56.89 -16.44 25.24
C PRO A 5 56.09 -16.93 24.02
N THR A 6 55.06 -17.72 24.28
CA THR A 6 54.01 -18.13 23.33
C THR A 6 52.96 -17.02 23.20
N ASN A 7 52.89 -16.40 22.02
CA ASN A 7 51.83 -15.48 21.64
C ASN A 7 50.59 -16.26 21.16
N SER A 8 49.54 -16.28 21.98
CA SER A 8 48.26 -16.98 21.73
C SER A 8 47.08 -16.01 21.82
N HIS A 9 47.08 -14.94 21.02
CA HIS A 9 45.93 -14.02 20.95
C HIS A 9 45.73 -13.53 19.52
N SER A 10 45.28 -14.39 18.59
CA SER A 10 44.95 -13.93 17.23
C SER A 10 43.89 -14.77 16.50
N ARG A 11 42.99 -15.46 17.23
CA ARG A 11 41.93 -16.26 16.60
C ARG A 11 40.51 -16.01 17.10
N PHE A 12 40.32 -15.18 18.13
CA PHE A 12 38.98 -14.93 18.68
C PHE A 12 38.26 -13.70 18.11
N THR A 13 38.95 -12.80 17.42
CA THR A 13 38.35 -11.53 16.95
C THR A 13 37.64 -11.67 15.60
N PHE A 14 37.96 -12.67 14.79
CA PHE A 14 37.37 -12.83 13.45
C PHE A 14 35.99 -13.51 13.44
N ALA A 15 35.63 -14.26 14.49
CA ALA A 15 34.34 -14.94 14.55
C ALA A 15 33.16 -14.00 14.92
N LEU A 16 33.43 -12.90 15.63
CA LEU A 16 32.40 -11.95 16.06
C LEU A 16 31.97 -10.99 14.94
N LEU A 17 32.88 -10.63 14.02
CA LEU A 17 32.56 -9.75 12.89
C LEU A 17 31.68 -10.44 11.83
N LEU A 18 31.78 -11.77 11.68
CA LEU A 18 30.99 -12.51 10.70
C LEU A 18 29.51 -12.65 11.12
N TRP A 19 29.21 -12.68 12.42
CA TRP A 19 27.84 -12.75 12.95
C TRP A 19 27.08 -11.42 12.82
N LEU A 20 27.77 -10.27 12.87
CA LEU A 20 27.15 -8.96 12.69
C LEU A 20 26.77 -8.67 11.23
N LEU A 21 27.39 -9.35 10.26
CA LEU A 21 27.07 -9.21 8.84
C LEU A 21 25.86 -10.04 8.39
N THR A 22 25.47 -11.07 9.14
CA THR A 22 24.28 -11.90 8.79
C THR A 22 22.97 -11.35 9.34
N LEU A 23 22.99 -10.28 10.15
CA LEU A 23 21.80 -9.56 10.63
C LEU A 23 21.40 -8.37 9.72
N GLY A 24 22.15 -8.12 8.64
CA GLY A 24 22.13 -6.86 7.89
C GLY A 24 21.13 -6.73 6.73
N CYS A 25 20.21 -7.67 6.52
CA CYS A 25 19.15 -7.53 5.52
C CYS A 25 17.83 -8.10 6.05
N ALA A 26 17.40 -7.68 7.24
CA ALA A 26 15.96 -7.61 7.45
C ALA A 26 15.46 -6.62 6.39
N ASN A 27 14.55 -7.05 5.51
CA ASN A 27 13.78 -6.17 4.65
C ASN A 27 12.94 -5.25 5.54
N SER A 28 13.61 -4.29 6.19
CA SER A 28 12.96 -3.33 7.06
C SER A 28 12.12 -2.45 6.16
N SER A 29 10.82 -2.75 6.15
CA SER A 29 9.78 -1.92 5.60
C SER A 29 9.72 -0.62 6.40
N VAL A 30 10.63 0.30 6.06
CA VAL A 30 10.60 1.66 6.58
C VAL A 30 9.23 2.23 6.25
N PRO A 31 8.53 2.84 7.23
CA PRO A 31 7.23 3.44 6.97
C PRO A 31 7.31 4.41 5.79
N PRO A 32 6.34 4.39 4.86
CA PRO A 32 6.31 5.29 3.70
C PRO A 32 5.86 6.70 4.10
N GLU A 33 6.40 7.24 5.19
CA GLU A 33 6.02 8.53 5.76
C GLU A 33 6.28 9.67 4.76
N GLY A 34 5.30 10.55 4.58
CA GLY A 34 5.39 11.70 3.66
C GLY A 34 5.58 11.34 2.18
N THR A 35 5.41 10.08 1.79
CA THR A 35 5.59 9.66 0.39
C THR A 35 4.44 10.17 -0.47
N SER A 36 4.75 10.83 -1.58
CA SER A 36 3.73 11.27 -2.54
C SER A 36 3.24 10.12 -3.42
N VAL A 37 1.91 9.97 -3.52
CA VAL A 37 1.26 8.93 -4.32
C VAL A 37 0.57 9.57 -5.53
N THR A 38 1.38 9.95 -6.51
CA THR A 38 0.96 10.76 -7.67
C THR A 38 1.04 10.02 -9.00
N GLY A 39 1.36 8.73 -9.00
CA GLY A 39 1.55 7.88 -10.18
C GLY A 39 0.24 7.44 -10.86
N ALA A 40 0.21 6.25 -11.45
CA ALA A 40 -1.00 5.76 -12.14
C ALA A 40 -2.12 5.42 -11.13
N SER A 41 -3.38 5.61 -11.54
CA SER A 41 -4.56 5.08 -10.85
C SER A 41 -5.30 4.09 -11.72
N GLY A 42 -5.97 3.14 -11.07
CA GLY A 42 -6.80 2.15 -11.73
C GLY A 42 -7.83 1.59 -10.75
N GLY A 43 -8.71 0.75 -11.26
CA GLY A 43 -9.79 0.16 -10.49
C GLY A 43 -10.06 -1.25 -11.00
N CYS A 44 -10.64 -2.05 -10.11
CA CYS A 44 -10.89 -3.47 -10.33
C CYS A 44 -12.07 -3.90 -9.48
N GLY A 45 -12.75 -4.97 -9.90
CA GLY A 45 -13.90 -5.50 -9.17
C GLY A 45 -14.97 -4.44 -8.90
N HIS A 46 -15.88 -4.73 -7.97
CA HIS A 46 -17.09 -3.95 -7.80
C HIS A 46 -16.83 -2.49 -7.38
N PHE A 47 -16.01 -2.26 -6.33
CA PHE A 47 -15.70 -0.94 -5.76
C PHE A 47 -14.29 -0.85 -5.18
N THR A 48 -13.29 -1.36 -5.92
CA THR A 48 -11.88 -1.18 -5.54
C THR A 48 -11.19 -0.20 -6.50
N ALA A 49 -10.53 0.80 -5.93
CA ALA A 49 -9.73 1.76 -6.66
C ALA A 49 -8.36 1.87 -6.01
N TYR A 50 -7.33 2.16 -6.81
CA TYR A 50 -5.97 2.29 -6.30
C TYR A 50 -5.22 3.45 -6.97
N ARG A 51 -4.17 3.91 -6.29
CA ARG A 51 -3.20 4.88 -6.80
C ARG A 51 -1.80 4.43 -6.43
N PHE A 52 -0.91 4.45 -7.40
CA PHE A 52 0.51 4.19 -7.21
C PHE A 52 1.30 5.47 -6.93
N ASN A 53 2.48 5.33 -6.33
CA ASN A 53 3.55 6.31 -6.52
C ASN A 53 4.11 6.24 -7.96
N GLN A 54 4.96 7.18 -8.33
CA GLN A 54 5.54 7.21 -9.69
C GLN A 54 6.36 5.96 -10.04
N ALA A 55 7.03 5.38 -9.05
CA ALA A 55 7.87 4.18 -9.23
C ALA A 55 7.07 2.86 -9.22
N ARG A 56 5.75 2.89 -8.95
CA ARG A 56 4.89 1.72 -8.73
C ARG A 56 5.39 0.76 -7.64
N THR A 57 6.18 1.25 -6.69
CA THR A 57 6.67 0.48 -5.53
C THR A 57 5.83 0.70 -4.27
N LEU A 58 4.82 1.59 -4.37
CA LEU A 58 3.88 1.89 -3.30
C LEU A 58 2.49 2.05 -3.93
N ALA A 59 1.48 1.37 -3.39
CA ALA A 59 0.09 1.52 -3.80
C ALA A 59 -0.79 1.86 -2.60
N VAL A 60 -1.71 2.80 -2.79
CA VAL A 60 -2.82 3.05 -1.87
C VAL A 60 -4.05 2.43 -2.51
N VAL A 61 -4.72 1.55 -1.80
CA VAL A 61 -5.89 0.80 -2.26
C VAL A 61 -7.08 1.16 -1.38
N LEU A 62 -8.13 1.65 -2.02
CA LEU A 62 -9.42 1.97 -1.43
C LEU A 62 -10.42 0.89 -1.84
N ARG A 63 -11.08 0.28 -0.85
CA ARG A 63 -12.22 -0.62 -1.06
C ARG A 63 -13.44 -0.02 -0.39
N VAL A 64 -14.56 -0.01 -1.11
CA VAL A 64 -15.84 0.45 -0.59
C VAL A 64 -16.85 -0.69 -0.64
N ASP A 65 -17.56 -0.88 0.46
CA ASP A 65 -18.74 -1.74 0.53
C ASP A 65 -19.98 -0.86 0.28
N GLU A 66 -20.54 -0.95 -0.91
CA GLU A 66 -21.70 -0.13 -1.30
C GLU A 66 -22.98 -0.50 -0.56
N ASP A 67 -23.05 -1.69 0.05
CA ASP A 67 -24.21 -2.08 0.87
C ASP A 67 -24.22 -1.35 2.22
N GLN A 68 -23.06 -0.83 2.64
CA GLN A 68 -22.90 -0.08 3.90
C GLN A 68 -22.85 1.43 3.69
N ILE A 69 -22.54 1.88 2.48
CA ILE A 69 -22.34 3.29 2.16
C ILE A 69 -23.10 3.66 0.91
N GLU A 70 -24.08 4.55 1.08
CA GLU A 70 -24.82 5.12 -0.04
C GLU A 70 -23.96 6.15 -0.78
N LEU A 71 -23.31 5.72 -1.86
CA LEU A 71 -22.52 6.60 -2.71
C LEU A 71 -23.39 7.34 -3.74
N SER A 72 -23.16 8.64 -3.88
CA SER A 72 -23.78 9.50 -4.89
C SER A 72 -22.74 10.27 -5.70
N ASP A 73 -23.19 11.11 -6.63
CA ASP A 73 -22.33 12.05 -7.34
C ASP A 73 -21.74 13.13 -6.41
N GLU A 74 -22.42 13.42 -5.30
CA GLU A 74 -21.90 14.28 -4.24
C GLU A 74 -20.90 13.56 -3.33
N PRO A 75 -19.79 14.23 -2.92
CA PRO A 75 -18.81 13.63 -2.03
C PRO A 75 -19.39 13.26 -0.66
N THR A 76 -19.18 12.01 -0.27
CA THR A 76 -19.49 11.48 1.05
C THR A 76 -18.20 11.46 1.88
N GLU A 77 -18.17 12.24 2.96
CA GLU A 77 -17.04 12.31 3.88
C GLU A 77 -17.14 11.24 4.97
N ILE A 78 -16.07 10.46 5.12
CA ILE A 78 -15.98 9.36 6.09
C ILE A 78 -14.71 9.55 6.91
N VAL A 79 -14.85 9.56 8.24
CA VAL A 79 -13.71 9.58 9.16
C VAL A 79 -13.19 8.15 9.30
N LEU A 80 -11.92 7.95 8.95
CA LEU A 80 -11.26 6.65 9.02
C LEU A 80 -10.85 6.35 10.47
N GLY A 81 -10.95 5.07 10.85
CA GLY A 81 -10.54 4.58 12.16
C GLY A 81 -11.27 3.30 12.58
N PRO A 82 -11.09 2.84 13.82
CA PRO A 82 -11.61 1.55 14.29
C PRO A 82 -13.13 1.39 14.23
N LYS A 83 -13.87 2.49 14.06
CA LYS A 83 -15.34 2.52 13.98
C LYS A 83 -15.86 2.79 12.57
N ALA A 84 -14.97 3.08 11.61
CA ALA A 84 -15.37 3.26 10.23
C ALA A 84 -15.88 1.92 9.69
N THR A 85 -17.04 1.95 9.04
CA THR A 85 -17.65 0.80 8.39
C THR A 85 -17.77 1.09 6.91
N GLY A 86 -17.71 0.06 6.09
CA GLY A 86 -17.91 0.14 4.64
C GLY A 86 -16.79 0.79 3.83
N VAL A 87 -15.71 1.28 4.46
CA VAL A 87 -14.47 1.66 3.77
C VAL A 87 -13.27 0.98 4.40
N GLU A 88 -12.44 0.40 3.55
CA GLU A 88 -11.11 -0.07 3.90
C GLU A 88 -10.08 0.65 3.04
N VAL A 89 -9.01 1.13 3.68
CA VAL A 89 -7.86 1.70 2.97
C VAL A 89 -6.59 1.01 3.42
N GLU A 90 -5.84 0.52 2.45
CA GLU A 90 -4.58 -0.18 2.67
C GLU A 90 -3.46 0.45 1.85
N VAL A 91 -2.24 0.36 2.37
CA VAL A 91 -1.03 0.79 1.68
C VAL A 91 -0.12 -0.42 1.52
N TYR A 92 0.24 -0.73 0.27
CA TYR A 92 1.12 -1.82 -0.09
C TYR A 92 2.47 -1.27 -0.53
N GLN A 93 3.55 -1.83 0.03
CA GLN A 93 4.92 -1.59 -0.38
C GLN A 93 5.46 -2.81 -1.11
N PHE A 94 6.15 -2.59 -2.23
CA PHE A 94 6.72 -3.64 -3.07
C PHE A 94 8.24 -3.48 -3.19
N GLY A 95 8.95 -4.61 -3.25
CA GLY A 95 10.40 -4.60 -3.47
C GLY A 95 10.82 -4.32 -4.93
N GLN A 96 9.86 -4.39 -5.85
CA GLN A 96 9.99 -4.11 -7.28
C GLN A 96 8.72 -3.39 -7.75
N PRO A 97 8.74 -2.67 -8.89
CA PRO A 97 7.53 -2.06 -9.44
C PRO A 97 6.42 -3.10 -9.67
N ALA A 98 5.21 -2.80 -9.19
CA ALA A 98 4.02 -3.60 -9.48
C ALA A 98 3.66 -3.54 -10.97
N GLY A 99 3.17 -4.65 -11.51
CA GLY A 99 2.80 -4.80 -12.92
C GLY A 99 1.55 -3.99 -13.27
N GLU A 100 1.24 -3.94 -14.57
CA GLU A 100 0.14 -3.13 -15.10
C GLU A 100 -1.24 -3.60 -14.61
N TYR A 101 -1.39 -4.91 -14.38
CA TYR A 101 -2.62 -5.61 -13.99
C TYR A 101 -2.81 -5.69 -12.48
N PHE A 102 -2.58 -4.58 -11.78
CA PHE A 102 -2.73 -4.55 -10.34
C PHE A 102 -4.18 -4.73 -9.90
N CYS A 103 -4.36 -5.65 -8.96
CA CYS A 103 -5.65 -6.15 -8.51
C CYS A 103 -6.47 -6.92 -9.58
N ASP A 104 -5.79 -7.51 -10.56
CA ASP A 104 -6.34 -8.50 -11.48
C ASP A 104 -6.18 -9.92 -10.90
N ASP A 105 -7.16 -10.81 -11.14
CA ASP A 105 -7.15 -12.20 -10.66
C ASP A 105 -6.24 -13.12 -11.49
N VAL A 106 -5.80 -12.67 -12.67
CA VAL A 106 -4.87 -13.38 -13.54
C VAL A 106 -3.44 -12.84 -13.50
N GLY A 107 -3.19 -11.74 -12.78
CA GLY A 107 -1.91 -11.05 -12.70
C GLY A 107 -0.91 -11.63 -11.70
N GLY A 108 0.34 -11.86 -12.12
CA GLY A 108 1.45 -12.31 -11.28
C GLY A 108 2.23 -11.18 -10.61
N ASP A 109 1.53 -10.22 -10.00
CA ASP A 109 2.17 -9.06 -9.36
C ASP A 109 3.14 -9.46 -8.24
N PRO A 110 4.17 -8.63 -7.98
CA PRO A 110 5.09 -8.89 -6.89
C PRO A 110 4.35 -8.89 -5.55
N GLU A 111 4.65 -9.89 -4.71
CA GLU A 111 4.14 -9.92 -3.35
C GLU A 111 4.58 -8.65 -2.59
N PRO A 112 3.66 -7.98 -1.86
CA PRO A 112 4.03 -6.85 -1.03
C PRO A 112 5.10 -7.25 0.00
N ILE A 113 6.16 -6.46 0.10
CA ILE A 113 7.16 -6.61 1.17
C ILE A 113 6.64 -6.04 2.50
N ALA A 114 5.62 -5.17 2.44
CA ALA A 114 4.88 -4.72 3.60
C ALA A 114 3.47 -4.27 3.25
N LYS A 115 2.59 -4.44 4.23
CA LYS A 115 1.19 -4.06 4.17
C LYS A 115 0.85 -3.22 5.39
N TRP A 116 0.24 -2.07 5.15
CA TRP A 116 -0.19 -1.13 6.16
C TRP A 116 -1.69 -0.89 6.05
N THR A 117 -2.36 -0.80 7.19
CA THR A 117 -3.79 -0.45 7.25
C THR A 117 -3.91 1.00 7.69
N VAL A 118 -4.81 1.76 7.06
CA VAL A 118 -5.11 3.12 7.52
C VAL A 118 -6.02 3.04 8.75
N THR A 119 -5.57 3.61 9.86
CA THR A 119 -6.25 3.58 11.16
C THR A 119 -6.71 4.96 11.64
N GLY A 120 -6.51 5.99 10.83
CA GLY A 120 -6.98 7.35 11.09
C GLY A 120 -6.93 8.22 9.83
N GLY A 121 -7.61 9.38 9.87
CA GLY A 121 -7.71 10.33 8.76
C GLY A 121 -9.14 10.48 8.27
N SER A 122 -9.32 10.93 7.04
CA SER A 122 -10.62 10.96 6.37
C SER A 122 -10.51 10.59 4.90
N VAL A 123 -11.65 10.19 4.34
CA VAL A 123 -11.82 9.99 2.91
C VAL A 123 -13.12 10.64 2.45
N SER A 124 -13.02 11.38 1.35
CA SER A 124 -14.14 11.95 0.62
C SER A 124 -14.36 11.13 -0.64
N ILE A 125 -15.50 10.46 -0.79
CA ILE A 125 -15.76 9.53 -1.91
C ILE A 125 -16.99 9.97 -2.68
N SER A 126 -16.90 10.01 -4.01
CA SER A 126 -18.07 10.15 -4.89
C SER A 126 -18.10 9.07 -5.96
N ARG A 127 -19.31 8.75 -6.41
CA ARG A 127 -19.61 7.76 -7.45
C ARG A 127 -20.40 8.43 -8.56
N THR A 128 -19.87 8.39 -9.77
CA THR A 128 -20.60 8.84 -10.95
C THR A 128 -20.93 7.65 -11.84
N ALA A 129 -22.21 7.48 -12.18
CA ALA A 129 -22.62 6.51 -13.20
C ALA A 129 -22.27 7.03 -14.59
N GLY A 130 -21.90 6.14 -15.50
CA GLY A 130 -21.61 6.53 -16.88
C GLY A 130 -21.40 5.34 -17.79
N LYS A 131 -21.30 5.61 -19.09
CA LYS A 131 -20.94 4.59 -20.07
C LYS A 131 -19.41 4.43 -20.10
N PRO A 132 -18.87 3.24 -19.81
CA PRO A 132 -17.43 3.02 -19.89
C PRO A 132 -16.94 3.08 -21.35
N PRO A 133 -15.63 3.29 -21.55
CA PRO A 133 -14.98 3.03 -22.83
C PRO A 133 -15.24 1.58 -23.29
N ALA A 134 -15.21 1.35 -24.61
CA ALA A 134 -15.53 0.03 -25.18
C ALA A 134 -14.62 -1.11 -24.67
N HIS A 135 -13.38 -0.80 -24.30
CA HIS A 135 -12.43 -1.78 -23.73
C HIS A 135 -12.67 -2.09 -22.24
N LEU A 136 -13.59 -1.38 -21.58
CA LEU A 136 -14.00 -1.58 -20.19
C LEU A 136 -15.51 -1.86 -20.12
N SER A 137 -16.05 -2.66 -21.04
CA SER A 137 -17.50 -2.84 -21.24
C SER A 137 -18.27 -3.25 -20.00
N ASN A 138 -17.58 -3.80 -19.00
CA ASN A 138 -18.15 -4.34 -17.77
C ASN A 138 -17.94 -3.41 -16.55
N ALA A 139 -17.23 -2.30 -16.72
CA ALA A 139 -17.16 -1.24 -15.71
C ALA A 139 -18.47 -0.43 -15.75
N THR A 140 -19.06 -0.17 -14.59
CA THR A 140 -20.39 0.47 -14.50
C THR A 140 -20.35 1.84 -13.83
N HIS A 141 -19.30 2.12 -13.07
CA HIS A 141 -19.20 3.34 -12.27
C HIS A 141 -17.80 3.94 -12.35
N LYS A 142 -17.72 5.24 -12.11
CA LYS A 142 -16.48 5.91 -11.74
C LYS A 142 -16.49 6.22 -10.25
N ILE A 143 -15.37 5.99 -9.59
CA ILE A 143 -15.10 6.47 -8.24
C ILE A 143 -14.09 7.60 -8.32
N SER A 144 -14.32 8.65 -7.53
CA SER A 144 -13.28 9.59 -7.15
C SER A 144 -13.15 9.60 -5.63
N ALA A 145 -11.92 9.67 -5.12
CA ALA A 145 -11.67 9.70 -3.70
C ALA A 145 -10.51 10.61 -3.33
N VAL A 146 -10.69 11.39 -2.27
CA VAL A 146 -9.63 12.22 -1.67
C VAL A 146 -9.40 11.74 -0.24
N LEU A 147 -8.22 11.18 0.01
CA LEU A 147 -7.79 10.73 1.33
C LEU A 147 -6.91 11.81 1.97
N ARG A 148 -7.16 12.11 3.24
CA ARG A 148 -6.48 13.20 3.96
C ARG A 148 -5.99 12.80 5.34
N ASN A 149 -4.84 13.36 5.72
CA ASN A 149 -4.27 13.24 7.07
C ASN A 149 -4.26 11.80 7.59
N MET A 150 -3.83 10.85 6.75
CA MET A 150 -3.93 9.45 7.07
C MET A 150 -2.90 9.06 8.14
N THR A 151 -3.31 8.17 9.04
CA THR A 151 -2.39 7.44 9.92
C THR A 151 -2.41 5.99 9.50
N ILE A 152 -1.25 5.42 9.20
CA ILE A 152 -1.10 4.02 8.80
C ILE A 152 -0.43 3.20 9.90
N THR A 153 -0.82 1.93 10.00
CA THR A 153 -0.27 0.96 10.95
C THR A 153 0.22 -0.27 10.20
N HIS A 154 1.47 -0.67 10.44
CA HIS A 154 2.04 -1.87 9.85
C HIS A 154 1.29 -3.10 10.38
N THR A 155 0.77 -3.93 9.48
CA THR A 155 -0.07 -5.08 9.85
C THR A 155 0.66 -6.11 10.73
N THR A 156 1.93 -6.38 10.45
CA THR A 156 2.74 -7.32 11.24
C THR A 156 3.39 -6.73 12.49
N THR A 157 3.98 -5.53 12.42
CA THR A 157 4.81 -4.98 13.52
C THR A 157 4.05 -4.02 14.42
N GLY A 158 2.88 -3.53 13.99
CA GLY A 158 2.12 -2.50 14.71
C GLY A 158 2.75 -1.10 14.68
N ALA A 159 3.86 -0.90 13.96
CA ALA A 159 4.48 0.40 13.81
C ALA A 159 3.52 1.39 13.12
N THR A 160 3.46 2.63 13.61
CA THR A 160 2.56 3.66 13.07
C THR A 160 3.34 4.77 12.37
N ALA A 161 2.76 5.35 11.32
CA ALA A 161 3.31 6.54 10.67
C ALA A 161 2.20 7.44 10.13
N HIS A 162 2.52 8.71 9.94
CA HIS A 162 1.69 9.62 9.16
C HIS A 162 1.86 9.36 7.66
N PHE A 163 0.76 9.41 6.94
CA PHE A 163 0.74 9.24 5.49
C PHE A 163 0.06 10.45 4.86
N GLY A 164 0.65 10.93 3.76
CA GLY A 164 0.20 12.16 3.10
C GLY A 164 -1.18 12.03 2.46
N ASP A 165 -1.63 13.13 1.87
CA ASP A 165 -2.88 13.16 1.12
C ASP A 165 -2.74 12.38 -0.20
N VAL A 166 -3.84 11.75 -0.62
CA VAL A 166 -3.90 10.95 -1.85
C VAL A 166 -5.15 11.32 -2.61
N ASN A 167 -5.03 11.55 -3.91
CA ASN A 167 -6.16 11.76 -4.80
C ASN A 167 -6.27 10.60 -5.79
N ILE A 168 -7.44 9.97 -5.82
CA ILE A 168 -7.84 8.95 -6.78
C ILE A 168 -8.91 9.59 -7.68
N GLU A 169 -8.52 10.00 -8.88
CA GLU A 169 -9.40 10.76 -9.76
C GLU A 169 -10.08 9.87 -10.81
N SER A 170 -11.42 9.86 -10.80
CA SER A 170 -12.25 9.39 -11.92
C SER A 170 -11.90 7.99 -12.45
N VAL A 171 -11.70 7.04 -11.55
CA VAL A 171 -11.33 5.66 -11.85
C VAL A 171 -12.57 4.83 -12.18
N TRP A 172 -12.55 4.10 -13.30
CA TRP A 172 -13.58 3.12 -13.63
C TRP A 172 -13.47 1.88 -12.72
N VAL A 173 -14.60 1.49 -12.16
CA VAL A 173 -14.77 0.27 -11.35
C VAL A 173 -15.96 -0.54 -11.87
N GLY A 174 -15.98 -1.83 -11.54
CA GLY A 174 -16.90 -2.85 -11.99
C GLY A 174 -16.13 -4.14 -12.31
N TRP A 175 -16.84 -5.20 -12.68
CA TRP A 175 -16.20 -6.47 -13.00
C TRP A 175 -15.36 -6.34 -14.29
N ILE A 176 -14.07 -6.04 -14.18
CA ILE A 176 -13.16 -5.96 -15.32
C ILE A 176 -12.52 -7.36 -15.44
N PRO A 177 -12.84 -8.15 -16.47
CA PRO A 177 -12.09 -9.38 -16.72
C PRO A 177 -10.66 -8.99 -17.07
N GLY A 178 -9.69 -9.62 -16.40
CA GLY A 178 -8.29 -9.58 -16.80
C GLY A 178 -8.04 -10.18 -18.17
#